data_AF-A0A523YDJ6-F1
#
_entry.id   AF-A0A523YDJ6-F1
#
_cell.length_a   1.000
_cell.length_b   1.000
_cell.length_c   1.000
_cell.angle_alpha   90.00
_cell.angle_beta   90.00
_cell.angle_gamma   90.00
#
_symmetry.space_group_name_H-M   'P 1'
#
loop_
_entity.id
_entity.type
_entity.pdbx_description
1 polymer ?
#
loop_
_entity_poly.entity_id
_entity_poly.type
_entity_poly.pdbx_seq_one_letter_code
_entity_poly.pdbx_strand_id
1 'polypeptide(L)'
;MNRLSRDVEEIKEIVSTYLKVEKDTLDPIVSGEGIILKNGDKVYKCLTLFNEQTEMMKMALRSEIEISADLLSLHSSFLERDLHILHNYLRLKSLSESMKRSTPERIVDFDVFMADGYVFLVMPYVETTSYLGGLEDEIVSLLREFKSLQWITTDLTPKNIRLRREEPHRIIFIDIGYFFVPFYDELFETTCRRAYVCMNYATDPIVKDLLRSVNQDDGFRDFPNSEDHQESFAEFLTKVRGHG
;
A
#
# COMPACT_ATOMS: atom_id res chain seq x y z
N MET A 1 18.53 -24.86 1.97
CA MET A 1 17.24 -24.15 2.12
C MET A 1 17.50 -22.68 1.80
N ASN A 2 16.86 -22.12 0.77
CA ASN A 2 17.04 -20.71 0.42
C ASN A 2 16.46 -19.83 1.55
N ARG A 3 16.99 -18.63 1.78
CA ARG A 3 16.54 -17.70 2.84
C ARG A 3 15.03 -17.52 2.83
N LEU A 4 14.45 -17.30 1.65
CA LEU A 4 13.00 -17.15 1.45
C LEU A 4 12.19 -18.35 1.97
N SER A 5 12.65 -19.59 1.74
CA SER A 5 11.90 -20.76 2.19
C SER A 5 12.02 -20.98 3.70
N ARG A 6 13.06 -20.46 4.35
CA ARG A 6 13.16 -20.42 5.82
C ARG A 6 12.19 -19.39 6.40
N ASP A 7 12.19 -18.19 5.83
CA ASP A 7 11.35 -17.08 6.30
C ASP A 7 9.86 -17.46 6.14
N VAL A 8 9.47 -18.13 5.05
CA VAL A 8 8.11 -18.66 4.87
C VAL A 8 7.71 -19.64 5.97
N GLU A 9 8.59 -20.59 6.33
CA GLU A 9 8.29 -21.59 7.36
C GLU A 9 8.21 -20.99 8.77
N GLU A 10 9.04 -19.99 9.08
CA GLU A 10 8.94 -19.20 10.31
C GLU A 10 7.59 -18.47 10.38
N ILE A 11 7.21 -17.76 9.30
CA ILE A 11 5.94 -17.04 9.24
C ILE A 11 4.74 -17.98 9.33
N LYS A 12 4.80 -19.17 8.71
CA LYS A 12 3.76 -20.21 8.88
C LYS A 12 3.62 -20.66 10.33
N GLU A 13 4.73 -20.84 11.04
CA GLU A 13 4.72 -21.23 12.46
C GLU A 13 4.05 -20.17 13.33
N ILE A 14 4.37 -18.90 13.11
CA ILE A 14 3.78 -17.77 13.82
C ILE A 14 2.27 -17.72 13.56
N VAL A 15 1.85 -17.75 12.29
CA VAL A 15 0.42 -17.72 11.93
C VAL A 15 -0.31 -18.91 12.54
N SER A 16 0.27 -20.11 12.49
CA SER A 16 -0.32 -21.31 13.08
C SER A 16 -0.51 -21.19 14.59
N THR A 17 0.52 -20.72 15.29
CA THR A 17 0.53 -20.58 16.75
C THR A 17 -0.46 -19.52 17.24
N TYR A 18 -0.42 -18.33 16.66
CA TYR A 18 -1.14 -17.17 17.19
C TYR A 18 -2.56 -17.05 16.64
N LEU A 19 -2.83 -17.54 15.42
CA LEU A 19 -4.16 -17.49 14.81
C LEU A 19 -4.89 -18.83 14.80
N LYS A 20 -4.26 -19.88 15.35
CA LYS A 20 -4.83 -21.24 15.45
C LYS A 20 -5.25 -21.81 14.10
N VAL A 21 -4.42 -21.58 13.08
CA VAL A 21 -4.59 -22.11 11.72
C VAL A 21 -3.67 -23.31 11.56
N GLU A 22 -4.12 -24.41 10.96
CA GLU A 22 -3.22 -25.55 10.74
C GLU A 22 -2.10 -25.18 9.78
N LYS A 23 -0.84 -25.32 10.21
CA LYS A 23 0.35 -24.92 9.44
C LYS A 23 0.37 -25.45 8.00
N ASP A 24 0.00 -26.71 7.82
CA ASP A 24 0.03 -27.40 6.52
C ASP A 24 -1.06 -26.90 5.54
N THR A 25 -2.02 -26.12 6.05
CA THR A 25 -3.09 -25.50 5.25
C THR A 25 -2.76 -24.07 4.81
N LEU A 26 -1.55 -23.59 5.11
CA LEU A 26 -1.06 -22.28 4.70
C LEU A 26 -0.28 -22.37 3.39
N ASP A 27 -0.87 -21.86 2.31
CA ASP A 27 -0.27 -21.82 0.98
C ASP A 27 0.49 -20.50 0.77
N PRO A 28 1.82 -20.54 0.53
CA PRO A 28 2.57 -19.32 0.27
C PRO A 28 2.28 -18.77 -1.13
N ILE A 29 1.93 -17.49 -1.19
CA ILE A 29 1.83 -16.71 -2.41
C ILE A 29 3.12 -15.86 -2.50
N VAL A 30 3.97 -16.16 -3.48
CA VAL A 30 5.19 -15.38 -3.70
C VAL A 30 4.80 -14.01 -4.25
N SER A 31 5.02 -12.97 -3.44
CA SER A 31 4.83 -11.57 -3.85
C SER A 31 6.14 -10.80 -3.65
N GLY A 32 6.36 -9.75 -4.44
CA GLY A 32 7.49 -8.83 -4.24
C GLY A 32 7.34 -7.87 -3.06
N GLU A 33 6.22 -7.95 -2.32
CA GLU A 33 5.80 -6.96 -1.32
C GLU A 33 5.71 -7.55 0.11
N GLY A 34 6.19 -8.79 0.28
CA GLY A 34 6.24 -9.51 1.55
C GLY A 34 5.82 -10.98 1.42
N ILE A 35 5.79 -11.66 2.56
CA ILE A 35 5.33 -13.05 2.66
C ILE A 35 3.81 -13.04 2.82
N ILE A 36 3.12 -13.59 1.82
CA ILE A 36 1.67 -13.74 1.82
C ILE A 36 1.34 -15.22 1.98
N LEU A 37 0.53 -15.57 2.95
CA LEU A 37 -0.01 -16.91 3.14
C LEU A 37 -1.51 -16.91 2.90
N LYS A 38 -2.04 -17.91 2.20
CA LYS A 38 -3.47 -18.11 1.99
C LYS A 38 -3.96 -19.31 2.77
N ASN A 39 -5.16 -19.21 3.34
CA ASN A 39 -5.90 -20.32 3.95
C ASN A 39 -7.38 -20.17 3.59
N GLY A 40 -7.90 -21.00 2.69
CA GLY A 40 -9.29 -20.89 2.24
C GLY A 40 -9.62 -19.51 1.69
N ASP A 41 -10.53 -18.81 2.36
CA ASP A 41 -11.02 -17.47 2.05
C ASP A 41 -10.26 -16.35 2.76
N LYS A 42 -9.12 -16.66 3.40
CA LYS A 42 -8.30 -15.68 4.14
C LYS A 42 -6.89 -15.57 3.60
N VAL A 43 -6.34 -14.38 3.75
CA VAL A 43 -4.96 -14.01 3.43
C VAL A 43 -4.29 -13.43 4.68
N TYR A 44 -3.06 -13.87 4.93
CA TYR A 44 -2.16 -13.38 5.97
C TYR A 44 -0.96 -12.72 5.28
N LYS A 45 -0.91 -11.39 5.26
CA LYS A 45 0.23 -10.62 4.72
C LYS A 45 1.15 -10.25 5.86
N CYS A 46 2.35 -10.81 5.89
CA CYS A 46 3.42 -10.39 6.77
C CYS A 46 4.19 -9.23 6.14
N LEU A 47 4.25 -8.10 6.85
CA LEU A 47 4.95 -6.91 6.37
C LEU A 47 6.46 -7.04 6.68
N THR A 48 7.24 -7.58 5.73
CA THR A 48 8.68 -7.86 5.89
C THR A 48 9.60 -6.72 5.45
N LEU A 49 9.10 -5.76 4.66
CA LEU A 49 9.88 -4.65 4.08
C LEU A 49 10.74 -3.93 5.13
N PHE A 50 10.28 -3.83 6.37
CA PHE A 50 11.01 -3.16 7.46
C PHE A 50 12.20 -3.98 7.96
N ASN A 51 12.02 -5.30 8.07
CA ASN A 51 13.11 -6.19 8.42
C ASN A 51 14.16 -6.16 7.30
N GLU A 52 13.73 -6.11 6.05
CA GLU A 52 14.62 -6.03 4.89
C GLU A 52 15.38 -4.69 4.82
N GLN A 53 14.71 -3.54 4.98
CA GLN A 53 15.35 -2.22 4.99
C GLN A 53 16.32 -2.07 6.16
N THR A 54 15.95 -2.55 7.35
CA THR A 54 16.82 -2.54 8.53
C THR A 54 18.08 -3.38 8.29
N GLU A 55 17.94 -4.58 7.71
CA GLU A 55 19.08 -5.43 7.40
C GLU A 55 19.94 -4.87 6.26
N MET A 56 19.35 -4.29 5.21
CA MET A 56 20.11 -3.62 4.13
C MET A 56 20.93 -2.45 4.66
N MET A 57 20.39 -1.62 5.55
CA MET A 57 21.12 -0.51 6.17
C MET A 57 22.21 -1.00 7.14
N LYS A 58 21.94 -2.05 7.95
CA LYS A 58 23.00 -2.70 8.76
C LYS A 58 24.12 -3.25 7.89
N MET A 59 23.79 -3.81 6.72
CA MET A 59 24.79 -4.28 5.76
C MET A 59 25.58 -3.11 5.17
N ALA A 60 24.92 -2.02 4.77
CA ALA A 60 25.56 -0.80 4.26
C ALA A 60 26.54 -0.18 5.28
N LEU A 61 26.14 -0.14 6.55
CA LEU A 61 26.96 0.32 7.68
C LEU A 61 28.17 -0.59 7.94
N ARG A 62 28.06 -1.89 7.68
CA ARG A 62 29.16 -2.86 7.80
C ARG A 62 30.11 -2.83 6.60
N SER A 63 29.66 -2.33 5.46
CA SER A 63 30.41 -2.34 4.20
C SER A 63 31.22 -1.07 3.92
N GLU A 64 31.52 -0.25 4.94
CA GLU A 64 32.31 1.00 4.82
C GLU A 64 31.79 1.98 3.75
N ILE A 65 30.51 1.91 3.40
CA ILE A 65 29.89 2.95 2.57
C ILE A 65 29.82 4.21 3.43
N GLU A 66 30.37 5.34 2.94
CA GLU A 66 30.27 6.64 3.61
C GLU A 66 28.79 7.06 3.73
N ILE A 67 28.15 6.64 4.80
CA ILE A 67 26.85 7.14 5.23
C ILE A 67 27.15 8.42 6.02
N SER A 68 26.49 9.53 5.66
CA SER A 68 26.73 10.80 6.34
C SER A 68 26.45 10.69 7.86
N ALA A 69 27.18 11.48 8.67
CA ALA A 69 26.99 11.52 10.11
C ALA A 69 25.53 11.86 10.51
N ASP A 70 24.84 12.65 9.69
CA ASP A 70 23.42 12.99 9.88
C ASP A 70 22.51 11.79 9.63
N LEU A 71 22.77 10.99 8.58
CA LEU A 71 22.03 9.75 8.31
C LEU A 71 22.26 8.72 9.41
N LEU A 72 23.49 8.63 9.93
CA LEU A 72 23.83 7.81 11.10
C LEU A 72 23.07 8.24 12.36
N SER A 73 23.03 9.55 12.64
CA SER A 73 22.32 10.12 13.79
C SER A 73 20.81 9.94 13.70
N LEU A 74 20.22 10.21 12.53
CA LEU A 74 18.82 9.87 12.26
C LEU A 74 18.62 8.38 12.49
N HIS A 75 19.43 7.52 11.88
CA HIS A 75 19.30 6.07 11.99
C HIS A 75 19.37 5.57 13.43
N SER A 76 20.26 6.09 14.28
CA SER A 76 20.29 5.75 15.71
C SER A 76 19.00 6.06 16.46
N SER A 77 18.23 7.06 16.01
CA SER A 77 16.89 7.33 16.54
C SER A 77 15.80 6.41 15.95
N PHE A 78 16.03 5.82 14.76
CA PHE A 78 15.18 4.81 14.13
C PHE A 78 15.51 3.37 14.58
N LEU A 79 16.63 3.15 15.27
CA LEU A 79 17.22 1.84 15.59
C LEU A 79 16.51 1.08 16.72
N GLU A 80 15.54 1.68 17.41
CA GLU A 80 14.63 0.93 18.26
C GLU A 80 13.61 0.21 17.37
N ARG A 81 14.07 -0.92 16.78
CA ARG A 81 13.28 -1.81 15.93
C ARG A 81 11.88 -2.06 16.51
N ASP A 82 11.82 -2.26 17.82
CA ASP A 82 10.58 -2.54 18.55
C ASP A 82 9.62 -1.33 18.54
N LEU A 83 10.12 -0.10 18.72
CA LEU A 83 9.30 1.12 18.62
C LEU A 83 8.75 1.30 17.21
N HIS A 84 9.54 0.99 16.17
CA HIS A 84 9.09 1.10 14.79
C HIS A 84 8.03 0.06 14.41
N ILE A 85 8.22 -1.20 14.83
CA ILE A 85 7.22 -2.25 14.68
C ILE A 85 5.94 -1.85 15.41
N LEU A 86 6.06 -1.37 16.66
CA LEU A 86 4.94 -0.93 17.47
C LEU A 86 4.20 0.26 16.83
N HIS A 87 4.93 1.27 16.34
CA HIS A 87 4.34 2.42 15.65
C HIS A 87 3.53 1.99 14.41
N ASN A 88 4.10 1.10 13.59
CA ASN A 88 3.40 0.56 12.43
C ASN A 88 2.17 -0.26 12.81
N TYR A 89 2.30 -1.12 13.83
CA TYR A 89 1.17 -1.89 14.37
C TYR A 89 0.04 -0.95 14.81
N LEU A 90 0.34 0.05 15.64
CA LEU A 90 -0.66 1.00 16.15
C LEU A 90 -1.32 1.82 15.02
N ARG A 91 -0.53 2.27 14.03
CA ARG A 91 -1.05 2.98 12.86
C ARG A 91 -2.01 2.11 12.04
N LEU A 92 -1.59 0.90 11.68
CA LEU A 92 -2.42 -0.02 10.90
C LEU A 92 -3.64 -0.47 11.69
N LYS A 93 -3.51 -0.64 13.01
CA LYS A 93 -4.62 -0.93 13.91
C LYS A 93 -5.63 0.22 13.90
N SER A 94 -5.17 1.48 13.98
CA SER A 94 -6.03 2.66 13.87
C SER A 94 -6.76 2.74 12.52
N LEU A 95 -6.07 2.43 11.42
CA LEU A 95 -6.67 2.35 10.09
C LEU A 95 -7.75 1.26 10.05
N SER A 96 -7.44 0.03 10.49
CA SER A 96 -8.40 -1.08 10.57
C SER A 96 -9.66 -0.71 11.38
N GLU A 97 -9.51 -0.01 12.50
CA GLU A 97 -10.67 0.45 13.29
C GLU A 97 -11.44 1.61 12.63
N SER A 98 -10.83 2.36 11.72
CA SER A 98 -11.51 3.40 10.92
C SER A 98 -12.31 2.76 9.78
N MET A 99 -11.75 1.73 9.16
CA MET A 99 -12.38 0.89 8.14
C MET A 99 -13.65 0.24 8.67
N LYS A 100 -13.60 -0.41 9.84
CA LYS A 100 -14.78 -1.07 10.47
C LYS A 100 -15.93 -0.12 10.78
N ARG A 101 -15.64 1.17 11.01
CA ARG A 101 -16.68 2.18 11.30
C ARG A 101 -17.33 2.73 10.05
N SER A 102 -16.56 2.88 8.98
CA SER A 102 -17.00 3.56 7.75
C SER A 102 -17.37 2.58 6.63
N THR A 103 -16.99 1.31 6.77
CA THR A 103 -17.24 0.20 5.84
C THR A 103 -17.02 0.60 4.37
N PRO A 104 -15.81 1.08 4.02
CA PRO A 104 -15.51 1.49 2.65
C PRO A 104 -15.59 0.27 1.73
N GLU A 105 -16.14 0.45 0.55
CA GLU A 105 -16.44 -0.67 -0.33
C GLU A 105 -15.27 -0.97 -1.31
N ARG A 106 -14.36 0.00 -1.52
CA ARG A 106 -13.22 -0.09 -2.47
C ARG A 106 -11.88 -0.33 -1.79
N ILE A 107 -11.86 -0.52 -0.48
CA ILE A 107 -10.65 -0.89 0.25
C ILE A 107 -10.98 -2.18 1.00
N VAL A 108 -10.12 -3.19 0.88
CA VAL A 108 -10.38 -4.50 1.49
C VAL A 108 -10.30 -4.38 3.01
N ASP A 109 -11.34 -4.85 3.71
CA ASP A 109 -11.33 -4.91 5.16
C ASP A 109 -10.20 -5.80 5.68
N PHE A 110 -9.65 -5.42 6.83
CA PHE A 110 -8.54 -6.15 7.41
C PHE A 110 -8.46 -6.01 8.92
N ASP A 111 -7.90 -7.02 9.56
CA ASP A 111 -7.45 -7.00 10.94
C ASP A 111 -5.92 -6.94 11.02
N VAL A 112 -5.42 -6.45 12.14
CA VAL A 112 -3.99 -6.30 12.40
C VAL A 112 -3.62 -7.01 13.68
N PHE A 113 -2.59 -7.84 13.63
CA PHE A 113 -1.97 -8.41 14.80
C PHE A 113 -0.45 -8.33 14.72
N MET A 114 0.19 -8.39 15.88
CA MET A 114 1.64 -8.34 16.03
C MET A 114 2.09 -9.57 16.82
N ALA A 115 3.10 -10.27 16.31
CA ALA A 115 3.66 -11.46 16.95
C ALA A 115 5.13 -11.61 16.56
N ASP A 116 5.97 -11.99 17.52
CA ASP A 116 7.40 -12.29 17.33
C ASP A 116 8.19 -11.22 16.55
N GLY A 117 7.84 -9.95 16.73
CA GLY A 117 8.50 -8.82 16.04
C GLY A 117 8.06 -8.62 14.57
N TYR A 118 6.92 -9.18 14.19
CA TYR A 118 6.29 -8.98 12.88
C TYR A 118 4.90 -8.36 13.01
N VAL A 119 4.51 -7.60 11.99
CA VAL A 119 3.14 -7.08 11.83
C VAL A 119 2.46 -7.85 10.71
N PHE A 120 1.25 -8.30 10.98
CA PHE A 120 0.45 -9.09 10.07
C PHE A 120 -0.87 -8.42 9.78
N LEU A 121 -1.29 -8.49 8.52
CA LEU A 121 -2.63 -8.15 8.07
C LEU A 121 -3.40 -9.43 7.80
N VAL A 122 -4.60 -9.55 8.36
CA VAL A 122 -5.54 -10.63 8.09
C VAL A 122 -6.67 -10.05 7.26
N MET A 123 -6.84 -10.58 6.04
CA MET A 123 -7.76 -10.03 5.04
C MET A 123 -8.59 -11.15 4.43
N PRO A 124 -9.82 -10.89 3.96
CA PRO A 124 -10.49 -11.81 3.07
C PRO A 124 -9.71 -11.92 1.75
N TYR A 125 -9.63 -13.14 1.22
CA TYR A 125 -9.12 -13.39 -0.12
C TYR A 125 -10.15 -12.87 -1.13
N VAL A 126 -9.76 -11.85 -1.89
CA VAL A 126 -10.58 -11.32 -2.98
C VAL A 126 -9.95 -11.71 -4.31
N GLU A 127 -10.70 -12.41 -5.15
CA GLU A 127 -10.23 -12.75 -6.48
C GLU A 127 -10.31 -11.52 -7.39
N THR A 128 -9.20 -11.22 -8.08
CA THR A 128 -9.10 -9.98 -8.85
C THR A 128 -8.39 -10.12 -10.19
N THR A 129 -8.70 -9.20 -11.11
CA THR A 129 -7.96 -8.99 -12.37
C THR A 129 -7.26 -7.63 -12.37
N SER A 130 -6.33 -7.46 -13.30
CA SER A 130 -5.54 -6.23 -13.42
C SER A 130 -6.40 -5.06 -13.87
N TYR A 131 -6.18 -3.90 -13.26
CA TYR A 131 -6.74 -2.64 -13.71
C TYR A 131 -5.99 -2.14 -14.96
N LEU A 132 -6.75 -1.74 -15.98
CA LEU A 132 -6.22 -1.33 -17.29
C LEU A 132 -6.49 0.14 -17.63
N GLY A 133 -6.95 0.94 -16.67
CA GLY A 133 -7.31 2.36 -16.85
C GLY A 133 -8.83 2.60 -16.91
N GLY A 134 -9.22 3.87 -16.99
CA GLY A 134 -10.63 4.30 -17.04
C GLY A 134 -11.38 4.17 -15.71
N LEU A 135 -12.70 3.96 -15.78
CA LEU A 135 -13.60 3.86 -14.61
C LEU A 135 -13.52 5.08 -13.68
N GLU A 136 -13.65 6.27 -14.25
CA GLU A 136 -13.51 7.53 -13.51
C GLU A 136 -14.39 7.59 -12.26
N ASP A 137 -15.67 7.21 -12.37
CA ASP A 137 -16.62 7.25 -11.24
C ASP A 137 -16.18 6.37 -10.07
N GLU A 138 -15.56 5.22 -10.36
CA GLU A 138 -15.02 4.30 -9.35
C GLU A 138 -13.76 4.85 -8.70
N ILE A 139 -12.87 5.48 -9.49
CA ILE A 139 -11.68 6.16 -8.98
C ILE A 139 -12.07 7.34 -8.10
N VAL A 140 -13.02 8.17 -8.55
CA VAL A 140 -13.59 9.28 -7.77
C VAL A 140 -14.15 8.77 -6.44
N SER A 141 -14.88 7.66 -6.49
CA SER A 141 -15.46 7.08 -5.29
C SER A 141 -14.41 6.48 -4.34
N LEU A 142 -13.35 5.85 -4.85
CA LEU A 142 -12.20 5.41 -4.04
C LEU A 142 -11.52 6.59 -3.34
N LEU A 143 -11.29 7.70 -4.05
CA LEU A 143 -10.68 8.90 -3.46
C LEU A 143 -11.58 9.54 -2.40
N ARG A 144 -12.90 9.51 -2.61
CA ARG A 144 -13.87 9.95 -1.60
C ARG A 144 -13.87 9.05 -0.37
N GLU A 145 -13.73 7.74 -0.53
CA GLU A 145 -13.56 6.80 0.58
C GLU A 145 -12.28 7.09 1.38
N PHE A 146 -11.15 7.35 0.72
CA PHE A 146 -9.93 7.81 1.42
C PHE A 146 -10.18 9.09 2.23
N LYS A 147 -10.83 10.08 1.63
CA LYS A 147 -11.17 11.33 2.31
C LYS A 147 -12.11 11.10 3.50
N SER A 148 -13.17 10.31 3.35
CA SER A 148 -14.14 10.06 4.43
C SER A 148 -13.52 9.27 5.59
N LEU A 149 -12.60 8.34 5.28
CA LEU A 149 -11.84 7.59 6.28
C LEU A 149 -10.84 8.45 7.04
N GLN A 150 -10.47 9.62 6.53
CA GLN A 150 -9.34 10.42 6.99
C GLN A 150 -8.00 9.65 6.87
N TRP A 151 -7.87 8.82 5.83
CA TRP A 151 -6.66 8.07 5.49
C TRP A 151 -6.42 8.08 3.98
N ILE A 152 -5.17 8.25 3.58
CA ILE A 152 -4.76 8.25 2.16
C ILE A 152 -3.60 7.28 1.97
N THR A 153 -3.39 6.84 0.74
CA THR A 153 -2.18 6.10 0.34
C THR A 153 -1.26 6.98 -0.50
N THR A 154 0.04 6.92 -0.21
CA THR A 154 1.07 7.57 -1.01
C THR A 154 1.59 6.68 -2.14
N ASP A 155 1.18 5.41 -2.20
CA ASP A 155 1.59 4.46 -3.26
C ASP A 155 0.40 4.04 -4.14
N LEU A 156 -0.42 5.02 -4.53
CA LEU A 156 -1.46 4.76 -5.54
C LEU A 156 -0.80 4.52 -6.90
N THR A 157 -0.90 3.30 -7.41
CA THR A 157 -0.34 2.86 -8.71
C THR A 157 -1.30 1.88 -9.38
N PRO A 158 -1.24 1.66 -10.71
CA PRO A 158 -2.14 0.75 -11.40
C PRO A 158 -2.07 -0.69 -10.88
N LYS A 159 -0.89 -1.15 -10.41
CA LYS A 159 -0.73 -2.50 -9.83
C LYS A 159 -1.49 -2.68 -8.51
N ASN A 160 -1.70 -1.60 -7.76
CA ASN A 160 -2.34 -1.60 -6.45
C ASN A 160 -3.87 -1.39 -6.58
N ILE A 161 -4.35 -1.07 -7.78
CA ILE A 161 -5.77 -1.00 -8.14
C ILE A 161 -6.12 -2.30 -8.88
N ARG A 162 -7.20 -2.96 -8.46
CA ARG A 162 -7.63 -4.23 -9.03
C ARG A 162 -9.12 -4.21 -9.31
N LEU A 163 -9.58 -5.04 -10.23
CA LEU A 163 -11.00 -5.26 -10.48
C LEU A 163 -11.44 -6.52 -9.75
N ARG A 164 -12.57 -6.46 -9.03
CA ARG A 164 -13.17 -7.68 -8.45
C ARG A 164 -13.61 -8.60 -9.58
N ARG A 165 -13.29 -9.89 -9.50
CA ARG A 165 -13.66 -10.83 -10.57
C ARG A 165 -15.18 -10.97 -10.71
N GLU A 166 -15.91 -10.93 -9.60
CA GLU A 166 -17.37 -11.05 -9.56
C GLU A 166 -18.09 -9.76 -9.98
N GLU A 167 -17.41 -8.61 -9.87
CA GLU A 167 -17.93 -7.28 -10.20
C GLU A 167 -16.90 -6.55 -11.08
N PRO A 168 -16.84 -6.82 -12.39
CA PRO A 168 -15.73 -6.38 -13.26
C PRO A 168 -15.65 -4.86 -13.45
N HIS A 169 -16.66 -4.11 -13.01
CA HIS A 169 -16.67 -2.64 -12.99
C HIS A 169 -16.32 -2.06 -11.62
N ARG A 170 -16.08 -2.89 -10.61
CA ARG A 170 -15.78 -2.46 -9.25
C ARG A 170 -14.28 -2.50 -9.02
N ILE A 171 -13.69 -1.33 -8.76
CA ILE A 171 -12.28 -1.28 -8.36
C ILE A 171 -12.14 -1.56 -6.87
N ILE A 172 -11.00 -2.14 -6.50
CA ILE A 172 -10.52 -2.19 -5.11
C ILE A 172 -9.05 -1.81 -5.05
N PHE A 173 -8.65 -1.21 -3.94
CA PHE A 173 -7.26 -0.99 -3.57
C PHE A 173 -6.78 -2.14 -2.67
N ILE A 174 -5.65 -2.76 -3.04
CA ILE A 174 -5.17 -3.99 -2.37
C ILE A 174 -3.86 -3.82 -1.58
N ASP A 175 -3.10 -2.75 -1.81
CA ASP A 175 -1.79 -2.58 -1.16
C ASP A 175 -1.91 -1.86 0.19
N ILE A 176 -2.45 -2.59 1.16
CA ILE A 176 -2.54 -2.13 2.54
C ILE A 176 -1.19 -2.39 3.22
N GLY A 177 -0.65 -1.36 3.86
CA GLY A 177 0.67 -1.42 4.47
C GLY A 177 1.25 -0.04 4.78
N TYR A 178 2.56 0.08 4.58
CA TYR A 178 3.34 1.23 5.03
C TYR A 178 2.91 2.57 4.44
N PHE A 179 2.40 2.58 3.20
CA PHE A 179 2.11 3.80 2.46
C PHE A 179 0.77 4.44 2.83
N PHE A 180 0.00 3.82 3.72
CA PHE A 180 -1.18 4.46 4.30
C PHE A 180 -0.78 5.45 5.40
N VAL A 181 -1.24 6.69 5.27
CA VAL A 181 -0.97 7.79 6.20
C VAL A 181 -2.27 8.52 6.55
N PRO A 182 -2.33 9.20 7.71
CA PRO A 182 -3.45 10.09 8.02
C PRO A 182 -3.66 11.11 6.90
N PHE A 183 -4.91 11.53 6.72
CA PHE A 183 -5.27 12.49 5.68
C PHE A 183 -4.61 13.85 5.91
N TYR A 184 -4.03 14.39 4.83
CA TYR A 184 -3.54 15.77 4.72
C TYR A 184 -3.91 16.27 3.33
N ASP A 185 -4.43 17.51 3.22
CA ASP A 185 -4.97 18.03 1.95
C ASP A 185 -3.94 18.02 0.81
N GLU A 186 -2.70 18.43 1.08
CA GLU A 186 -1.60 18.48 0.10
C GLU A 186 -1.26 17.07 -0.43
N LEU A 187 -1.16 16.10 0.47
CA LEU A 187 -0.89 14.70 0.10
C LEU A 187 -2.10 14.09 -0.62
N PHE A 188 -3.33 14.44 -0.22
CA PHE A 188 -4.53 13.98 -0.90
C PHE A 188 -4.60 14.48 -2.34
N GLU A 189 -4.24 15.73 -2.60
CA GLU A 189 -4.19 16.26 -3.95
C GLU A 189 -3.14 15.55 -4.81
N THR A 190 -1.99 15.22 -4.21
CA THR A 190 -0.97 14.37 -4.86
C THR A 190 -1.54 12.98 -5.18
N THR A 191 -2.26 12.34 -4.24
CA THR A 191 -2.95 11.08 -4.49
C THR A 191 -3.99 11.21 -5.62
N CYS A 192 -4.70 12.33 -5.71
CA CYS A 192 -5.63 12.61 -6.81
C CYS A 192 -4.91 12.71 -8.15
N ARG A 193 -3.77 13.40 -8.24
CA ARG A 193 -2.95 13.45 -9.47
C ARG A 193 -2.50 12.06 -9.88
N ARG A 194 -2.01 11.26 -8.93
CA ARG A 194 -1.63 9.86 -9.20
C ARG A 194 -2.81 9.03 -9.70
N ALA A 195 -4.00 9.23 -9.14
CA ALA A 195 -5.21 8.53 -9.58
C ALA A 195 -5.59 8.91 -11.02
N TYR A 196 -5.51 10.19 -11.35
CA TYR A 196 -5.70 10.70 -12.70
C TYR A 196 -4.69 10.08 -13.68
N VAL A 197 -3.42 9.97 -13.31
CA VAL A 197 -2.40 9.29 -14.13
C VAL A 197 -2.73 7.80 -14.29
N CYS A 198 -3.11 7.11 -13.21
CA CYS A 198 -3.50 5.70 -13.27
C CYS A 198 -4.69 5.50 -14.21
N MET A 199 -5.67 6.40 -14.19
CA MET A 199 -6.85 6.32 -15.05
C MET A 199 -6.51 6.43 -16.53
N ASN A 200 -5.60 7.34 -16.90
CA ASN A 200 -5.30 7.65 -18.29
C ASN A 200 -4.16 6.81 -18.88
N TYR A 201 -3.24 6.32 -18.04
CA TYR A 201 -1.97 5.71 -18.47
C TYR A 201 -1.69 4.35 -17.83
N ALA A 202 -2.67 3.66 -17.23
CA ALA A 202 -2.44 2.41 -16.48
C ALA A 202 -1.57 1.36 -17.18
N THR A 203 -1.73 1.22 -18.51
CA THR A 203 -1.03 0.23 -19.34
C THR A 203 0.14 0.82 -20.12
N ASP A 204 0.38 2.12 -20.00
CA ASP A 204 1.45 2.80 -20.71
C ASP A 204 2.81 2.42 -20.10
N PRO A 205 3.81 2.01 -20.91
CA PRO A 205 5.16 1.75 -20.43
C PRO A 205 5.78 2.88 -19.59
N ILE A 206 5.42 4.14 -19.85
CA ILE A 206 5.97 5.31 -19.14
C ILE A 206 5.22 5.67 -17.85
N VAL A 207 4.19 4.92 -17.46
CA VAL A 207 3.34 5.26 -16.29
C VAL A 207 4.13 5.44 -14.99
N LYS A 208 5.22 4.70 -14.81
CA LYS A 208 6.09 4.85 -13.63
C LYS A 208 6.78 6.22 -13.59
N ASP A 209 7.21 6.72 -14.74
CA ASP A 209 7.87 8.01 -14.86
C ASP A 209 6.85 9.14 -14.70
N LEU A 210 5.65 9.00 -15.27
CA LEU A 210 4.54 9.93 -15.09
C LEU A 210 4.11 10.03 -13.61
N LEU A 211 3.98 8.89 -12.93
CA LEU A 211 3.67 8.85 -11.48
C LEU A 211 4.77 9.47 -10.61
N ARG A 212 6.03 9.43 -11.07
CA ARG A 212 7.15 10.10 -10.40
C ARG A 212 7.11 11.61 -10.63
N SER A 213 6.78 12.04 -11.85
CA SER A 213 6.67 13.46 -12.22
C SER A 213 5.62 14.18 -11.39
N VAL A 214 4.40 13.61 -11.29
CA VAL A 214 3.29 14.25 -10.54
C VAL A 214 3.46 14.28 -9.01
N ASN A 215 4.52 13.64 -8.49
CA ASN A 215 4.92 13.79 -7.09
C ASN A 215 5.75 15.06 -6.85
N GLN A 216 6.31 15.66 -7.90
CA GLN A 216 7.23 16.80 -7.82
C GLN A 216 6.70 18.03 -8.55
N ASP A 217 5.79 17.83 -9.49
CA ASP A 217 5.20 18.89 -10.31
C ASP A 217 3.67 18.76 -10.35
N ASP A 218 3.00 19.81 -9.87
CA ASP A 218 1.53 19.89 -9.87
C ASP A 218 0.97 20.28 -11.25
N GLY A 219 1.84 20.76 -12.16
CA GLY A 219 1.46 21.32 -13.45
C GLY A 219 1.53 20.37 -14.65
N PHE A 220 1.80 19.07 -14.45
CA PHE A 220 1.91 18.09 -15.55
C PHE A 220 2.90 18.52 -16.66
N ARG A 221 4.00 19.22 -16.33
CA ARG A 221 4.93 19.76 -17.34
C ARG A 221 5.62 18.70 -18.18
N ASP A 222 5.79 17.50 -17.63
CA ASP A 222 6.38 16.36 -18.35
C ASP A 222 5.35 15.63 -19.25
N PHE A 223 4.08 16.07 -19.25
CA PHE A 223 3.04 15.49 -20.09
C PHE A 223 2.92 16.25 -21.41
N PRO A 224 2.64 15.55 -22.53
CA PRO A 224 2.27 16.23 -23.77
C PRO A 224 0.97 17.02 -23.55
N ASN A 225 0.89 18.25 -24.08
CA ASN A 225 -0.26 19.14 -23.89
C ASN A 225 -0.61 19.36 -22.40
N SER A 226 0.37 19.78 -21.60
CA SER A 226 0.22 20.01 -20.15
C SER A 226 -1.00 20.87 -19.77
N GLU A 227 -1.39 21.83 -20.60
CA GLU A 227 -2.56 22.69 -20.34
C GLU A 227 -3.87 21.88 -20.35
N ASP A 228 -4.05 21.01 -21.34
CA ASP A 228 -5.22 20.12 -21.45
C ASP A 228 -5.32 19.18 -20.23
N HIS A 229 -4.17 18.69 -19.75
CA HIS A 229 -4.10 17.85 -18.56
C HIS A 229 -4.43 18.61 -17.28
N GLN A 230 -3.99 19.88 -17.15
CA GLN A 230 -4.35 20.71 -16.00
C GLN A 230 -5.86 20.97 -15.96
N GLU A 231 -6.47 21.31 -17.10
CA GLU A 231 -7.91 21.53 -17.20
C GLU A 231 -8.70 20.24 -16.86
N SER A 232 -8.33 19.13 -17.50
CA SER A 232 -8.95 17.82 -17.25
C SER A 232 -8.79 17.37 -15.79
N PHE A 233 -7.62 17.60 -15.19
CA PHE A 233 -7.39 17.29 -13.79
C PHE A 233 -8.21 18.19 -12.87
N ALA A 234 -8.39 19.48 -13.19
CA ALA A 234 -9.22 20.38 -12.40
C ALA A 234 -10.70 19.94 -12.40
N GLU A 235 -11.22 19.47 -13.54
CA GLU A 235 -12.56 18.87 -13.63
C GLU A 235 -12.66 17.60 -12.79
N PHE A 236 -11.69 16.69 -12.92
CA PHE A 236 -11.61 15.47 -12.13
C PHE A 236 -11.56 15.76 -10.62
N LEU A 237 -10.71 16.69 -10.20
CA LEU A 237 -10.57 17.08 -8.80
C LEU A 237 -11.86 17.74 -8.28
N THR A 238 -12.57 18.50 -9.12
CA THR A 238 -13.89 19.03 -8.79
C THR A 238 -14.89 17.92 -8.54
N LYS A 239 -14.90 16.85 -9.35
CA LYS A 239 -15.73 15.66 -9.11
C LYS A 239 -15.36 14.96 -7.81
N VAL A 240 -14.07 14.82 -7.49
CA VAL A 240 -13.61 14.23 -6.21
C VAL A 240 -14.06 15.08 -5.02
N ARG A 241 -13.95 16.42 -5.12
CA ARG A 241 -14.33 17.37 -4.06
C ARG A 241 -15.84 17.60 -3.94
N GLY A 242 -16.60 17.39 -5.01
CA GLY A 242 -18.06 17.52 -5.06
C GLY A 242 -18.76 16.56 -4.10
N HIS A 243 -19.94 16.96 -3.61
CA HIS A 243 -20.61 16.41 -2.43
C HIS A 243 -20.58 14.88 -2.30
N GLY A 244 -19.88 14.43 -1.25
CA GLY A 244 -20.33 13.37 -0.34
C GLY A 244 -20.81 14.02 0.95
#